data_AF-A0A7V0MAF2-F1
#
_entry.id   AF-A0A7V0MAF2-F1
#
_cell.length_a   1.000
_cell.length_b   1.000
_cell.length_c   1.000
_cell.angle_alpha   90.00
_cell.angle_beta   90.00
_cell.angle_gamma   90.00
#
_symmetry.space_group_name_H-M   'P 1'
#
loop_
_entity.id
_entity.type
_entity.pdbx_description
1 polymer ?
#
loop_
_entity_poly.entity_id
_entity_poly.type
_entity_poly.pdbx_seq_one_letter_code
_entity_poly.pdbx_strand_id
1 'polypeptide(L)'
;MSLDRISLADERNIFDTVSIKIASPEVIKSWSYGEVKKPETINYRTLKPEKDGLFCERIFGPTKDYECNCGKYKRAKYKGIICDRCGVEVTHSRVRRQRMGHINLVSPCTHVWFFKVMPSPLSAILQMNVRQLERIIYYEEYVVIDGGDTPLKKKEFLNEEKYQQAKEKYGNRFIAKMGAEAIKDLLMDVDLDKLTQKLRREAKKTKSQATKKKLAKVLKIVESFKTSGNKPEWMVLDVIPVIPPDLRPLVPLDGGRFATSDLNDLYRRVINRNNRLRKLLELKAPEVIIRNEKRMLQEAVDALFDNGRHGRPILGAGNRPLKSLSDMLKGKQGRFRQNLLGKRVDYSGRSVIVIGPELNLHQCGLPKKMALELFEPFIIKKLKEKGHVHTIKSAKRMVEQAGSEVWDILDEVIKDHPVLLNRAPTLHRLGIQAFEPILIEGKAIRIHPLVCTPFNADFDGDQMAVHVPLSIEAQMESRILMLSSNNI
;
A
#
# COMPACT_ATOMS: atom_id res chain seq x y z
N MET A 1 -39.55 -22.29 11.02
CA MET A 1 -38.76 -21.46 11.95
C MET A 1 -37.55 -20.94 11.22
N SER A 2 -37.57 -19.64 10.97
CA SER A 2 -36.61 -18.84 10.23
C SER A 2 -35.19 -19.03 10.76
N LEU A 3 -34.35 -19.70 9.96
CA LEU A 3 -32.90 -19.53 10.03
C LEU A 3 -32.63 -18.07 9.68
N ASP A 4 -32.35 -17.28 10.71
CA ASP A 4 -31.86 -15.93 10.58
C ASP A 4 -30.68 -15.92 9.59
N ARG A 5 -30.98 -15.40 8.40
CA ARG A 5 -30.02 -14.90 7.45
C ARG A 5 -29.20 -13.86 8.21
N ILE A 6 -28.07 -14.30 8.76
CA ILE A 6 -26.97 -13.41 9.11
C ILE A 6 -26.73 -12.58 7.86
N SER A 7 -27.05 -11.30 7.97
CA SER A 7 -26.87 -10.29 6.94
C SER A 7 -25.40 -10.23 6.55
N LEU A 8 -25.01 -11.08 5.59
CA LEU A 8 -23.87 -10.89 4.69
C LEU A 8 -24.23 -9.71 3.76
N ALA A 9 -24.39 -8.54 4.36
CA ALA A 9 -24.54 -7.26 3.67
C ALA A 9 -23.16 -6.59 3.47
N ASP A 10 -22.12 -7.40 3.27
CA ASP A 10 -21.00 -7.03 2.41
C ASP A 10 -21.34 -7.66 1.06
N GLU A 11 -22.19 -7.00 0.28
CA GLU A 11 -22.19 -7.20 -1.16
C GLU A 11 -20.72 -7.13 -1.58
N ARG A 12 -20.18 -8.24 -2.06
CA ARG A 12 -18.90 -8.21 -2.76
C ARG A 12 -19.16 -7.19 -3.87
N ASN A 13 -18.58 -5.99 -3.75
CA ASN A 13 -18.51 -5.02 -4.85
C ASN A 13 -17.67 -5.69 -5.93
N ILE A 14 -18.30 -6.58 -6.70
CA ILE A 14 -17.72 -7.22 -7.86
C ILE A 14 -17.67 -6.10 -8.88
N PHE A 15 -16.46 -5.59 -9.12
CA PHE A 15 -16.19 -4.63 -10.15
C PHE A 15 -15.56 -5.36 -11.34
N ASP A 16 -15.99 -5.04 -12.55
CA ASP A 16 -15.40 -5.60 -13.76
C ASP A 16 -14.16 -4.82 -14.21
N THR A 17 -14.05 -3.55 -13.81
CA THR A 17 -12.99 -2.64 -14.25
C THR A 17 -12.40 -1.85 -13.09
N VAL A 18 -11.10 -1.59 -13.18
CA VAL A 18 -10.36 -0.69 -12.27
C VAL A 18 -9.84 0.47 -13.10
N SER A 19 -10.09 1.69 -12.64
CA SER A 19 -9.53 2.90 -13.24
C SER A 19 -8.68 3.66 -12.23
N ILE A 20 -7.73 4.45 -12.75
CA ILE A 20 -6.87 5.33 -11.94
C ILE A 20 -6.96 6.74 -12.47
N LYS A 21 -7.11 7.72 -11.56
CA LYS A 21 -7.20 9.15 -11.86
C LYS A 21 -6.36 9.94 -10.87
N ILE A 22 -6.06 11.19 -11.22
CA ILE A 22 -5.41 12.12 -10.29
C ILE A 22 -6.48 12.58 -9.29
N ALA A 23 -6.16 12.52 -8.00
CA ALA A 23 -7.09 12.94 -6.96
C ALA A 23 -7.09 14.47 -6.84
N SER A 24 -8.28 15.09 -6.97
CA SER A 24 -8.43 16.52 -6.67
C SER A 24 -8.39 16.75 -5.15
N PRO A 25 -8.09 17.99 -4.70
CA PRO A 25 -8.15 18.32 -3.27
C PRO A 25 -9.52 18.04 -2.63
N GLU A 26 -10.60 18.22 -3.39
CA GLU A 26 -11.98 17.94 -2.95
C GLU A 26 -12.21 16.44 -2.75
N VAL A 27 -11.73 15.62 -3.68
CA VAL A 27 -11.79 14.16 -3.59
C VAL A 27 -10.97 13.64 -2.41
N ILE A 28 -9.79 14.20 -2.17
CA ILE A 28 -8.97 13.84 -1.00
C ILE A 28 -9.72 14.16 0.31
N LYS A 29 -10.42 15.30 0.36
CA LYS A 29 -11.24 15.67 1.52
C LYS A 29 -12.45 14.75 1.69
N SER A 30 -13.08 14.30 0.60
CA SER A 30 -14.25 13.40 0.68
C SER A 30 -13.90 12.00 1.19
N TRP A 31 -12.67 11.52 0.97
CA TRP A 31 -12.17 10.29 1.57
C TRP A 31 -11.86 10.42 3.07
N SER A 32 -11.72 11.65 3.55
CA SER A 32 -11.23 11.89 4.89
C SER A 32 -12.34 11.96 5.93
N TYR A 33 -12.10 11.32 7.06
CA TYR A 33 -12.95 11.37 8.25
C TYR A 33 -12.53 12.48 9.24
N GLY A 34 -11.46 13.22 8.94
CA GLY A 34 -10.99 14.31 9.79
C GLY A 34 -9.57 14.77 9.49
N GLU A 35 -9.29 16.00 9.92
CA GLU A 35 -7.97 16.63 9.78
C GLU A 35 -7.04 16.22 10.93
N VAL A 36 -5.84 15.74 10.59
CA VAL A 36 -4.77 15.50 11.55
C VAL A 36 -3.98 16.79 11.74
N LYS A 37 -4.08 17.37 12.93
CA LYS A 37 -3.45 18.66 13.25
C LYS A 37 -2.13 18.50 13.98
N LYS A 38 -2.01 17.48 14.82
CA LYS A 38 -0.86 17.34 15.70
C LYS A 38 0.00 16.12 15.35
N PRO A 39 1.32 16.18 15.57
CA PRO A 39 2.24 15.10 15.22
C PRO A 39 2.22 13.94 16.23
N GLU A 40 1.58 14.08 17.39
CA GLU A 40 1.64 13.06 18.44
C GLU A 40 0.90 11.79 18.02
N THR A 41 1.35 10.65 18.55
CA THR A 41 0.82 9.33 18.24
C THR A 41 -0.05 8.83 19.39
N ILE A 42 0.60 8.39 20.47
CA ILE A 42 -0.02 7.90 21.70
C ILE A 42 0.57 8.62 22.91
N ASN A 43 -0.22 8.67 23.98
CA ASN A 43 0.23 9.20 25.24
C ASN A 43 1.20 8.21 25.92
N TYR A 44 2.36 8.68 26.37
CA TYR A 44 3.39 7.82 26.95
C TYR A 44 3.00 7.16 28.29
N ARG A 45 2.07 7.76 29.06
CA ARG A 45 1.61 7.17 30.34
C ARG A 45 0.43 6.25 30.17
N THR A 46 -0.58 6.69 29.43
CA THR A 46 -1.86 5.98 29.33
C THR A 46 -1.91 5.01 28.14
N LEU A 47 -0.94 5.09 27.22
CA LEU A 47 -0.90 4.36 25.96
C LEU A 47 -2.14 4.58 25.06
N LYS A 48 -2.96 5.58 25.38
CA LYS A 48 -4.14 5.93 24.60
C LYS A 48 -3.76 6.85 23.43
N PRO A 49 -4.45 6.75 22.28
CA PRO A 49 -4.23 7.67 21.17
C PRO A 49 -4.51 9.13 21.54
N GLU A 50 -3.63 10.02 21.08
CA GLU A 50 -3.77 11.46 21.31
C GLU A 50 -4.88 12.08 20.46
N LYS A 51 -5.50 13.14 20.98
CA LYS A 51 -6.57 13.87 20.27
C LYS A 51 -5.96 14.68 19.11
N ASP A 52 -6.57 14.57 17.93
CA ASP A 52 -6.13 15.20 16.67
C ASP A 52 -4.71 14.80 16.20
N GLY A 53 -4.16 13.75 16.80
CA GLY A 53 -2.89 13.13 16.43
C GLY A 53 -3.02 12.06 15.35
N LEU A 54 -1.89 11.42 15.01
CA LEU A 54 -1.79 10.43 13.94
C LEU A 54 -2.56 9.13 14.21
N PHE A 55 -2.97 8.86 15.45
CA PHE A 55 -3.73 7.66 15.82
C PHE A 55 -5.12 7.99 16.37
N CYS A 56 -5.55 9.25 16.26
CA CYS A 56 -6.76 9.79 16.87
C CYS A 56 -8.01 8.93 16.59
N GLU A 57 -8.66 8.46 17.66
CA GLU A 57 -9.85 7.60 17.54
C GLU A 57 -11.06 8.32 16.94
N ARG A 58 -11.13 9.65 17.07
CA ARG A 58 -12.20 10.45 16.46
C ARG A 58 -12.15 10.40 14.94
N ILE A 59 -10.94 10.43 14.38
CA ILE A 59 -10.71 10.45 12.92
C ILE A 59 -10.77 9.02 12.38
N PHE A 60 -10.02 8.10 12.99
CA PHE A 60 -9.81 6.78 12.43
C PHE A 60 -10.77 5.71 12.96
N GLY A 61 -11.50 5.97 14.04
CA GLY A 61 -12.39 5.01 14.71
C GLY A 61 -11.82 4.44 16.02
N PRO A 62 -12.60 3.66 16.77
CA PRO A 62 -12.25 3.21 18.12
C PRO A 62 -11.19 2.10 18.13
N THR A 63 -10.30 2.08 19.14
CA THR A 63 -9.28 1.01 19.27
C THR A 63 -9.89 -0.33 19.69
N LYS A 64 -11.01 -0.31 20.41
CA LYS A 64 -11.73 -1.50 20.88
C LYS A 64 -13.10 -1.59 20.22
N ASP A 65 -13.57 -2.81 19.99
CA ASP A 65 -14.88 -3.03 19.39
C ASP A 65 -16.00 -2.50 20.29
N TYR A 66 -16.86 -1.66 19.71
CA TYR A 66 -18.05 -1.14 20.38
C TYR A 66 -17.76 -0.39 21.70
N GLU A 67 -16.60 0.25 21.80
CA GLU A 67 -16.21 1.05 22.97
C GLU A 67 -15.59 2.37 22.53
N CYS A 68 -16.06 3.48 23.11
CA CYS A 68 -15.45 4.80 22.89
C CYS A 68 -14.21 5.03 23.78
N ASN A 69 -13.32 5.96 23.41
CA ASN A 69 -12.06 6.25 24.13
C ASN A 69 -12.22 6.48 25.65
N CYS A 70 -13.26 7.22 26.03
CA CYS A 70 -13.52 7.58 27.43
C CYS A 70 -14.25 6.50 28.23
N GLY A 71 -14.79 5.48 27.55
CA GLY A 71 -15.54 4.39 28.17
C GLY A 71 -16.97 4.75 28.61
N LYS A 72 -17.51 5.95 28.27
CA LYS A 72 -18.91 6.33 28.55
C LYS A 72 -19.89 5.37 27.86
N TYR A 73 -19.69 5.13 26.57
CA TYR A 73 -20.48 4.20 25.78
C TYR A 73 -19.66 2.92 25.54
N LYS A 74 -20.23 1.79 25.97
CA LYS A 74 -19.65 0.44 25.85
C LYS A 74 -20.72 -0.56 25.44
N ARG A 75 -20.32 -1.60 24.69
CA ARG A 75 -21.15 -2.69 24.16
C ARG A 75 -21.88 -2.32 22.86
N ALA A 76 -22.26 -3.35 22.10
CA ALA A 76 -22.87 -3.22 20.78
C ALA A 76 -24.21 -2.46 20.75
N LYS A 77 -24.89 -2.31 21.90
CA LYS A 77 -26.16 -1.57 21.99
C LYS A 77 -26.05 -0.08 21.61
N TYR A 78 -24.86 0.51 21.71
CA TYR A 78 -24.62 1.91 21.34
C TYR A 78 -23.98 2.06 19.95
N LYS A 79 -24.06 1.03 19.10
CA LYS A 79 -23.49 1.05 17.74
C LYS A 79 -24.00 2.27 16.97
N GLY A 80 -23.10 3.02 16.35
CA GLY A 80 -23.39 4.20 15.54
C GLY A 80 -23.54 5.51 16.33
N ILE A 81 -23.54 5.48 17.67
CA ILE A 81 -23.59 6.69 18.49
C ILE A 81 -22.20 7.32 18.57
N ILE A 82 -22.15 8.64 18.33
CA ILE A 82 -20.95 9.45 18.52
C ILE A 82 -20.91 9.94 19.96
N CYS A 83 -19.80 9.72 20.66
CA CYS A 83 -19.71 10.08 22.07
C CYS A 83 -19.58 11.59 22.29
N ASP A 84 -20.47 12.21 23.08
CA ASP A 84 -20.43 13.65 23.38
C ASP A 84 -19.14 14.12 24.09
N ARG A 85 -18.48 13.23 24.85
CA ARG A 85 -17.25 13.56 25.60
C ARG A 85 -15.98 13.49 24.76
N CYS A 86 -15.82 12.44 23.96
CA CYS A 86 -14.58 12.20 23.20
C CYS A 86 -14.73 12.34 21.69
N GLY A 87 -15.95 12.47 21.17
CA GLY A 87 -16.26 12.55 19.75
C GLY A 87 -16.00 11.25 18.97
N VAL A 88 -15.76 10.13 19.66
CA VAL A 88 -15.48 8.83 19.03
C VAL A 88 -16.79 8.12 18.75
N GLU A 89 -16.95 7.67 17.51
CA GLU A 89 -18.05 6.83 17.07
C GLU A 89 -17.89 5.40 17.60
N VAL A 90 -18.95 4.85 18.18
CA VAL A 90 -18.98 3.48 18.67
C VAL A 90 -19.25 2.52 17.50
N THR A 91 -18.19 1.88 17.00
CA THR A 91 -18.24 0.93 15.88
C THR A 91 -17.19 -0.17 16.06
N HIS A 92 -17.03 -1.04 15.07
CA HIS A 92 -15.96 -2.04 15.05
C HIS A 92 -14.60 -1.36 14.89
N SER A 93 -13.59 -1.85 15.62
CA SER A 93 -12.19 -1.40 15.50
C SER A 93 -11.63 -1.59 14.10
N ARG A 94 -12.14 -2.56 13.33
CA ARG A 94 -11.75 -2.85 11.94
C ARG A 94 -11.84 -1.65 11.00
N VAL A 95 -12.71 -0.67 11.30
CA VAL A 95 -12.83 0.55 10.48
C VAL A 95 -11.52 1.37 10.48
N ARG A 96 -10.66 1.20 11.50
CA ARG A 96 -9.33 1.84 11.61
C ARG A 96 -8.35 1.40 10.53
N ARG A 97 -8.66 0.33 9.80
CA ARG A 97 -7.90 -0.10 8.63
C ARG A 97 -8.37 0.56 7.33
N GLN A 98 -9.57 1.15 7.32
CA GLN A 98 -10.23 1.70 6.12
C GLN A 98 -10.32 3.24 6.14
N ARG A 99 -10.57 3.84 7.31
CA ARG A 99 -10.78 5.30 7.43
C ARG A 99 -9.49 6.08 7.21
N MET A 100 -9.51 7.04 6.29
CA MET A 100 -8.37 7.93 6.02
C MET A 100 -8.52 9.26 6.75
N GLY A 101 -7.39 9.89 7.05
CA GLY A 101 -7.31 11.28 7.53
C GLY A 101 -6.79 12.19 6.42
N HIS A 102 -6.71 13.49 6.68
CA HIS A 102 -6.01 14.43 5.79
C HIS A 102 -5.21 15.46 6.58
N ILE A 103 -4.26 16.10 5.93
CA ILE A 103 -3.49 17.25 6.42
C ILE A 103 -3.72 18.40 5.43
N ASN A 104 -4.22 19.53 5.90
CA ASN A 104 -4.27 20.75 5.10
C ASN A 104 -2.89 21.42 5.14
N LEU A 105 -2.29 21.60 3.97
CA LEU A 105 -1.01 22.28 3.86
C LEU A 105 -1.22 23.80 3.93
N VAL A 106 -0.32 24.48 4.62
CA VAL A 106 -0.32 25.94 4.73
C VAL A 106 0.17 26.59 3.43
N SER A 107 1.11 25.93 2.75
CA SER A 107 1.61 26.28 1.43
C SER A 107 1.46 25.05 0.53
N PRO A 108 1.02 25.19 -0.72
CA PRO A 108 0.97 24.07 -1.64
C PRO A 108 2.36 23.45 -1.84
N CYS A 109 2.40 22.16 -2.14
CA CYS A 109 3.63 21.43 -2.45
C CYS A 109 3.48 20.65 -3.76
N THR A 110 4.49 20.69 -4.63
CA THR A 110 4.47 19.89 -5.86
C THR A 110 4.64 18.41 -5.55
N HIS A 111 3.88 17.53 -6.20
CA HIS A 111 4.07 16.10 -6.01
C HIS A 111 5.32 15.59 -6.75
N VAL A 112 6.26 14.97 -6.03
CA VAL A 112 7.57 14.53 -6.54
C VAL A 112 7.51 13.73 -7.85
N TRP A 113 6.56 12.80 -7.98
CA TRP A 113 6.40 11.99 -9.19
C TRP A 113 6.18 12.82 -10.46
N PHE A 114 5.43 13.93 -10.41
CA PHE A 114 5.05 14.67 -11.61
C PHE A 114 6.15 15.58 -12.16
N PHE A 115 7.25 15.81 -11.43
CA PHE A 115 8.41 16.53 -11.97
C PHE A 115 9.71 15.72 -12.05
N LYS A 116 9.92 14.72 -11.18
CA LYS A 116 11.15 13.89 -11.15
C LYS A 116 11.07 12.59 -11.94
N VAL A 117 9.88 12.12 -12.32
CA VAL A 117 9.75 10.95 -13.21
C VAL A 117 9.94 11.40 -14.65
N MET A 118 10.66 10.61 -15.45
CA MET A 118 10.94 10.93 -16.86
C MET A 118 10.06 10.07 -17.79
N PRO A 119 9.36 10.68 -18.77
CA PRO A 119 9.24 12.12 -19.00
C PRO A 119 8.41 12.82 -17.92
N SER A 120 8.79 14.05 -17.56
CA SER A 120 8.14 14.85 -16.51
C SER A 120 6.84 15.50 -17.02
N PRO A 121 5.66 15.15 -16.48
CA PRO A 121 4.39 15.78 -16.86
C PRO A 121 4.38 17.29 -16.65
N LEU A 122 4.94 17.79 -15.53
CA LEU A 122 5.02 19.22 -15.26
C LEU A 122 5.89 19.95 -16.30
N SER A 123 7.04 19.37 -16.65
CA SER A 123 7.91 19.90 -17.72
C SER A 123 7.20 19.92 -19.08
N ALA A 124 6.46 18.86 -19.39
CA ALA A 124 5.73 18.73 -20.64
C ALA A 124 4.60 19.78 -20.77
N ILE A 125 3.84 20.03 -19.71
CA ILE A 125 2.73 20.99 -19.75
C ILE A 125 3.24 22.43 -19.72
N LEU A 126 4.21 22.73 -18.85
CA LEU A 126 4.73 24.09 -18.72
C LEU A 126 5.71 24.49 -19.83
N GLN A 127 6.21 23.54 -20.63
CA GLN A 127 7.24 23.76 -21.65
C GLN A 127 8.54 24.33 -21.05
N MET A 128 8.90 23.85 -19.85
CA MET A 128 10.07 24.28 -19.08
C MET A 128 11.01 23.11 -18.84
N ASN A 129 12.31 23.36 -18.69
CA ASN A 129 13.26 22.31 -18.35
C ASN A 129 13.04 21.82 -16.90
N VAL A 130 13.32 20.54 -16.62
CA VAL A 130 13.21 19.97 -15.28
C VAL A 130 14.11 20.69 -14.28
N ARG A 131 15.35 21.03 -14.67
CA ARG A 131 16.27 21.80 -13.82
C ARG A 131 15.73 23.18 -13.46
N GLN A 132 15.07 23.83 -14.42
CA GLN A 132 14.43 25.12 -14.21
C GLN A 132 13.24 25.03 -13.24
N LEU A 133 12.42 23.99 -13.38
CA LEU A 133 11.32 23.73 -12.44
C LEU A 133 11.84 23.46 -11.03
N GLU A 134 12.95 22.72 -10.89
CA GLU A 134 13.57 22.47 -9.59
C GLU A 134 13.99 23.77 -8.90
N ARG A 135 14.66 24.68 -9.60
CA ARG A 135 15.06 25.98 -9.04
C ARG A 135 13.88 26.80 -8.53
N ILE A 136 12.75 26.77 -9.24
CA ILE A 136 11.53 27.44 -8.78
C ILE A 136 10.93 26.73 -7.56
N ILE A 137 10.74 25.41 -7.63
CA ILE A 137 10.09 24.59 -6.59
C ILE A 137 10.83 24.70 -5.25
N TYR A 138 12.17 24.69 -5.28
CA TYR A 138 13.01 24.77 -4.09
C TYR A 138 13.41 26.19 -3.68
N TYR A 139 12.68 27.21 -4.17
CA TYR A 139 12.81 28.61 -3.77
C TYR A 139 14.20 29.24 -4.08
N GLU A 140 14.85 28.84 -5.16
CA GLU A 140 16.13 29.41 -5.62
C GLU A 140 15.93 30.57 -6.61
N GLU A 141 14.96 30.45 -7.53
CA GLU A 141 14.67 31.44 -8.57
C GLU A 141 13.18 31.80 -8.61
N TYR A 142 12.86 33.02 -9.04
CA TYR A 142 11.48 33.44 -9.32
C TYR A 142 11.11 33.15 -10.77
N VAL A 143 9.82 33.00 -11.02
CA VAL A 143 9.25 32.94 -12.35
C VAL A 143 8.18 34.01 -12.51
N VAL A 144 8.20 34.71 -13.65
CA VAL A 144 7.19 35.71 -14.00
C VAL A 144 5.88 35.00 -14.34
N ILE A 145 4.86 35.24 -13.52
CA ILE A 145 3.49 34.75 -13.72
C ILE A 145 2.76 35.66 -14.70
N ASP A 146 2.88 36.97 -14.49
CA ASP A 146 2.33 38.01 -15.35
C ASP A 146 3.34 39.15 -15.50
N GLY A 147 3.62 39.52 -16.75
CA GLY A 147 4.53 40.60 -17.10
C GLY A 147 3.87 41.99 -17.06
N GLY A 148 2.54 42.05 -17.11
CA GLY A 148 1.79 43.31 -17.17
C GLY A 148 2.33 44.24 -18.27
N ASP A 149 2.55 45.51 -17.93
CA ASP A 149 3.05 46.55 -18.84
C ASP A 149 4.60 46.59 -18.94
N THR A 150 5.29 45.62 -18.33
CA THR A 150 6.75 45.57 -18.30
C THR A 150 7.30 44.76 -19.47
N PRO A 151 8.59 44.92 -19.85
CA PRO A 151 9.19 44.11 -20.91
C PRO A 151 9.41 42.63 -20.52
N LEU A 152 9.07 42.24 -19.28
CA LEU A 152 9.27 40.89 -18.76
C LEU A 152 8.30 39.92 -19.42
N LYS A 153 8.82 38.77 -19.85
CA LYS A 153 8.00 37.74 -20.50
C LYS A 153 7.46 36.76 -19.47
N LYS A 154 6.24 36.27 -19.69
CA LYS A 154 5.69 35.17 -18.90
C LYS A 154 6.59 33.94 -18.99
N LYS A 155 6.81 33.26 -17.86
CA LYS A 155 7.76 32.14 -17.68
C LYS A 155 9.24 32.54 -17.81
N GLU A 156 9.56 33.83 -17.79
CA GLU A 156 10.94 34.29 -17.64
C GLU A 156 11.43 34.07 -16.20
N PHE A 157 12.70 33.70 -16.07
CA PHE A 157 13.33 33.39 -14.79
C PHE A 157 14.09 34.61 -14.28
N LEU A 158 13.87 34.95 -13.03
CA LEU A 158 14.56 36.04 -12.35
C LEU A 158 15.32 35.45 -11.17
N ASN A 159 16.65 35.62 -11.16
CA ASN A 159 17.43 35.42 -9.93
C ASN A 159 17.09 36.54 -8.93
N GLU A 160 17.52 36.40 -7.68
CA GLU A 160 17.21 37.39 -6.64
C GLU A 160 17.64 38.81 -7.04
N GLU A 161 18.84 38.99 -7.60
CA GLU A 161 19.34 40.30 -8.05
C GLU A 161 18.46 40.92 -9.15
N LYS A 162 18.12 40.17 -10.21
CA LYS A 162 17.24 40.66 -11.28
C LYS A 162 15.84 40.93 -10.78
N TYR A 163 15.34 40.13 -9.83
CA TYR A 163 14.03 40.37 -9.23
C TYR A 163 14.03 41.68 -8.45
N GLN A 164 15.05 41.95 -7.64
CA GLN A 164 15.16 43.24 -6.93
C GLN A 164 15.28 44.41 -7.91
N GLN A 165 16.12 44.32 -8.94
CA GLN A 165 16.22 45.34 -9.99
C GLN A 165 14.90 45.58 -10.73
N ALA A 166 14.17 44.51 -11.06
CA ALA A 166 12.87 44.61 -11.70
C ALA A 166 11.83 45.24 -10.76
N LYS A 167 11.87 44.90 -9.47
CA LYS A 167 10.99 45.47 -8.45
C LYS A 167 11.30 46.95 -8.20
N GLU A 168 12.55 47.37 -8.23
CA GLU A 168 12.95 48.78 -8.14
C GLU A 168 12.51 49.57 -9.38
N LYS A 169 12.67 49.01 -10.59
CA LYS A 169 12.33 49.69 -11.85
C LYS A 169 10.83 49.77 -12.12
N TYR A 170 10.10 48.69 -11.84
CA TYR A 170 8.72 48.52 -12.29
C TYR A 170 7.72 48.46 -11.12
N GLY A 171 8.18 48.41 -9.87
CA GLY A 171 7.31 48.30 -8.70
C GLY A 171 6.41 47.07 -8.77
N ASN A 172 5.11 47.29 -8.58
CA ASN A 172 4.09 46.24 -8.57
C ASN A 172 3.44 46.00 -9.96
N ARG A 173 4.04 46.49 -11.05
CA ARG A 173 3.48 46.36 -12.42
C ARG A 173 3.61 44.95 -13.01
N PHE A 174 4.36 44.06 -12.37
CA PHE A 174 4.52 42.66 -12.77
C PHE A 174 4.36 41.75 -11.54
N ILE A 175 4.00 40.49 -11.78
CA ILE A 175 3.86 39.47 -10.75
C ILE A 175 4.87 38.36 -11.02
N ALA A 176 5.88 38.26 -10.17
CA ALA A 176 6.78 37.12 -10.13
C ALA A 176 6.67 36.40 -8.77
N LYS A 177 6.59 35.07 -8.82
CA LYS A 177 6.45 34.22 -7.64
C LYS A 177 7.51 33.12 -7.67
N MET A 178 7.66 32.44 -6.54
CA MET A 178 8.55 31.28 -6.38
C MET A 178 7.80 30.12 -5.72
N GLY A 179 8.41 28.93 -5.74
CA GLY A 179 7.88 27.74 -5.11
C GLY A 179 6.72 27.09 -5.86
N ALA A 180 6.07 26.15 -5.18
CA ALA A 180 4.94 25.41 -5.72
C ALA A 180 3.70 26.29 -6.01
N GLU A 181 3.53 27.42 -5.31
CA GLU A 181 2.48 28.40 -5.58
C GLU A 181 2.61 28.97 -6.99
N ALA A 182 3.83 29.37 -7.38
CA ALA A 182 4.12 29.86 -8.72
C ALA A 182 3.82 28.81 -9.80
N ILE A 183 4.20 27.56 -9.55
CA ILE A 183 3.91 26.44 -10.46
C ILE A 183 2.41 26.22 -10.60
N LYS A 184 1.65 26.29 -9.50
CA LYS A 184 0.20 26.13 -9.50
C LYS A 184 -0.48 27.22 -10.32
N ASP A 185 -0.12 28.48 -10.10
CA ASP A 185 -0.67 29.62 -10.86
C ASP A 185 -0.37 29.50 -12.36
N LEU A 186 0.86 29.09 -12.71
CA LEU A 186 1.22 28.83 -14.11
C LEU A 186 0.42 27.70 -14.73
N LEU A 187 0.09 26.65 -13.98
CA LEU A 187 -0.72 25.52 -14.47
C LEU A 187 -2.18 25.89 -14.65
N MET A 188 -2.74 26.71 -13.76
CA MET A 188 -4.14 27.16 -13.84
C MET A 188 -4.40 28.01 -15.10
N ASP A 189 -3.40 28.76 -15.58
CA ASP A 189 -3.53 29.57 -16.79
C ASP A 189 -3.14 28.82 -18.09
N VAL A 190 -2.87 27.51 -18.03
CA VAL A 190 -2.57 26.72 -19.24
C VAL A 190 -3.85 26.26 -19.92
N ASP A 191 -4.08 26.79 -21.11
CA ASP A 191 -5.08 26.29 -22.06
C ASP A 191 -4.52 25.07 -22.82
N LEU A 192 -5.01 23.88 -22.45
CA LEU A 192 -4.58 22.60 -23.03
C LEU A 192 -4.89 22.51 -24.52
N ASP A 193 -5.98 23.12 -25.00
CA ASP A 193 -6.37 23.08 -26.41
C ASP A 193 -5.42 23.88 -27.27
N LYS A 194 -5.11 25.11 -26.85
CA LYS A 194 -4.11 25.96 -27.53
C LYS A 194 -2.73 25.29 -27.52
N LEU A 195 -2.35 24.68 -26.40
CA LEU A 195 -1.07 23.98 -26.28
C LEU A 195 -0.97 22.79 -27.24
N THR A 196 -2.02 21.96 -27.33
CA THR A 196 -2.08 20.83 -28.26
C THR A 196 -2.00 21.30 -29.71
N GLN A 197 -2.72 22.35 -30.10
CA GLN A 197 -2.64 22.90 -31.46
C GLN A 197 -1.24 23.44 -31.78
N LYS A 198 -0.60 24.15 -30.84
CA LYS A 198 0.77 24.65 -30.98
C LYS A 198 1.76 23.51 -31.20
N LEU A 199 1.72 22.48 -30.34
CA LEU A 199 2.62 21.33 -30.41
C LEU A 199 2.44 20.54 -31.73
N ARG A 200 1.21 20.36 -32.20
CA ARG A 200 0.93 19.72 -33.50
C ARG A 200 1.53 20.50 -34.67
N ARG A 201 1.44 21.84 -34.65
CA ARG A 201 2.05 22.71 -35.67
C ARG A 201 3.57 22.61 -35.66
N GLU A 202 4.19 22.66 -34.48
CA GLU A 202 5.65 22.54 -34.31
C GLU A 202 6.18 21.16 -34.74
N ALA A 203 5.43 20.10 -34.43
CA ALA A 203 5.79 18.73 -34.83
C ALA A 203 5.71 18.52 -36.35
N LYS A 204 4.82 19.24 -37.06
CA LYS A 204 4.73 19.21 -38.53
C LYS A 204 5.83 20.04 -39.19
N LYS A 205 6.17 21.20 -38.64
CA LYS A 205 7.21 22.09 -39.18
C LYS A 205 8.63 21.54 -39.03
N THR A 206 8.88 20.80 -37.96
CA THR A 206 10.23 20.34 -37.60
C THR A 206 10.69 19.18 -38.49
N LYS A 207 11.80 19.35 -39.21
CA LYS A 207 12.42 18.30 -40.04
C LYS A 207 13.28 17.29 -39.24
N SER A 208 13.76 17.68 -38.05
CA SER A 208 14.58 16.81 -37.19
C SER A 208 13.76 15.68 -36.55
N GLN A 209 14.18 14.44 -36.81
CA GLN A 209 13.53 13.23 -36.27
C GLN A 209 13.58 13.17 -34.73
N ALA A 210 14.70 13.59 -34.12
CA ALA A 210 14.86 13.57 -32.66
C ALA A 210 13.87 14.53 -31.98
N THR A 211 13.77 15.77 -32.49
CA THR A 211 12.85 16.78 -31.97
C THR A 211 11.39 16.37 -32.20
N LYS A 212 11.09 15.78 -33.37
CA LYS A 212 9.76 15.25 -33.68
C LYS A 212 9.34 14.14 -32.70
N LYS A 213 10.24 13.22 -32.36
CA LYS A 213 10.00 12.17 -31.35
C LYS A 213 9.78 12.75 -29.95
N LYS A 214 10.52 13.80 -29.57
CA LYS A 214 10.34 14.50 -28.29
C LYS A 214 8.97 15.20 -28.23
N LEU A 215 8.61 15.95 -29.27
CA LEU A 215 7.32 16.63 -29.37
C LEU A 215 6.17 15.64 -29.36
N ALA A 216 6.28 14.50 -30.04
CA ALA A 216 5.26 13.46 -30.01
C ALA A 216 5.02 12.89 -28.59
N LYS A 217 6.09 12.68 -27.81
CA LYS A 217 5.97 12.24 -26.40
C LYS A 217 5.26 13.29 -25.55
N VAL A 218 5.59 14.57 -25.72
CA VAL A 218 4.97 15.68 -24.99
C VAL A 218 3.50 15.83 -25.38
N LEU A 219 3.20 15.81 -26.68
CA LEU A 219 1.84 15.88 -27.22
C LEU A 219 0.96 14.77 -26.65
N LYS A 220 1.48 13.53 -26.56
CA LYS A 220 0.78 12.40 -25.94
C LYS A 220 0.40 12.69 -24.48
N ILE A 221 1.28 13.33 -23.70
CA ILE A 221 0.98 13.68 -22.30
C ILE A 221 -0.14 14.72 -22.24
N VAL A 222 -0.05 15.80 -23.04
CA VAL A 222 -1.04 16.88 -23.05
C VAL A 222 -2.41 16.36 -23.52
N GLU A 223 -2.44 15.53 -24.56
CA GLU A 223 -3.67 14.89 -25.04
C GLU A 223 -4.28 13.95 -23.98
N SER A 224 -3.47 13.19 -23.25
CA SER A 224 -3.95 12.36 -22.13
C SER A 224 -4.58 13.17 -20.99
N PHE A 225 -4.05 14.36 -20.67
CA PHE A 225 -4.70 15.25 -19.70
C PHE A 225 -6.06 15.73 -20.20
N LYS A 226 -6.13 16.11 -21.48
CA LYS A 226 -7.39 16.52 -22.11
C LYS A 226 -8.45 15.41 -22.10
N THR A 227 -8.08 14.18 -22.49
CA THR A 227 -9.04 13.06 -22.55
C THR A 227 -9.47 12.55 -21.18
N SER A 228 -8.59 12.62 -20.18
CA SER A 228 -8.88 12.12 -18.83
C SER A 228 -9.75 13.06 -18.00
N GLY A 229 -9.92 14.32 -18.41
CA GLY A 229 -10.64 15.36 -17.65
C GLY A 229 -9.91 15.80 -16.37
N ASN A 230 -8.66 15.37 -16.18
CA ASN A 230 -7.85 15.80 -15.05
C ASN A 230 -7.36 17.23 -15.26
N LYS A 231 -7.44 18.05 -14.23
CA LYS A 231 -6.89 19.40 -14.30
C LYS A 231 -5.39 19.41 -13.99
N PRO A 232 -4.54 20.12 -14.76
CA PRO A 232 -3.10 20.13 -14.56
C PRO A 232 -2.66 20.57 -13.15
N GLU A 233 -3.37 21.51 -12.54
CA GLU A 233 -3.07 22.05 -11.21
C GLU A 233 -3.20 21.00 -10.09
N TRP A 234 -3.90 19.88 -10.31
CA TRP A 234 -3.98 18.78 -9.32
C TRP A 234 -2.66 18.04 -9.12
N MET A 235 -1.64 18.30 -9.96
CA MET A 235 -0.27 17.83 -9.71
C MET A 235 0.41 18.57 -8.54
N VAL A 236 -0.16 19.69 -8.10
CA VAL A 236 0.26 20.44 -6.92
C VAL A 236 -0.71 20.14 -5.78
N LEU A 237 -0.19 19.65 -4.66
CA LEU A 237 -0.97 19.21 -3.51
C LEU A 237 -1.25 20.40 -2.60
N ASP A 238 -2.53 20.65 -2.33
CA ASP A 238 -2.99 21.51 -1.23
C ASP A 238 -3.28 20.70 0.04
N VAL A 239 -3.62 19.42 -0.14
CA VAL A 239 -4.06 18.51 0.92
C VAL A 239 -3.37 17.17 0.73
N ILE A 240 -2.86 16.61 1.83
CA ILE A 240 -2.21 15.29 1.83
C ILE A 240 -3.11 14.29 2.57
N PRO A 241 -3.48 13.15 1.94
CA PRO A 241 -4.17 12.08 2.64
C PRO A 241 -3.23 11.36 3.64
N VAL A 242 -3.78 11.02 4.80
CA VAL A 242 -3.12 10.24 5.84
C VAL A 242 -3.66 8.82 5.81
N ILE A 243 -2.76 7.87 5.58
CA ILE A 243 -3.09 6.43 5.53
C ILE A 243 -3.65 5.98 6.90
N PRO A 244 -4.60 5.03 6.91
CA PRO A 244 -5.17 4.46 8.13
C PRO A 244 -4.09 3.92 9.11
N PRO A 245 -4.25 4.10 10.43
CA PRO A 245 -3.24 3.76 11.43
C PRO A 245 -2.87 2.27 11.45
N ASP A 246 -3.81 1.36 11.17
CA ASP A 246 -3.55 -0.08 11.18
C ASP A 246 -2.66 -0.55 10.01
N LEU A 247 -2.47 0.30 9.00
CA LEU A 247 -1.50 0.07 7.91
C LEU A 247 -0.11 0.61 8.25
N ARG A 248 0.02 1.38 9.33
CA ARG A 248 1.25 1.95 9.88
C ARG A 248 1.31 1.78 11.41
N PRO A 249 1.24 0.53 11.91
CA PRO A 249 1.01 0.26 13.32
C PRO A 249 2.18 0.73 14.20
N LEU A 250 1.84 0.92 15.47
CA LEU A 250 2.78 1.14 16.57
C LEU A 250 2.58 -0.04 17.52
N VAL A 251 3.51 -0.99 17.49
CA VAL A 251 3.38 -2.27 18.21
C VAL A 251 4.23 -2.21 19.48
N PRO A 252 3.65 -2.41 20.67
CA PRO A 252 4.45 -2.54 21.89
C PRO A 252 5.33 -3.78 21.80
N LEU A 253 6.59 -3.63 22.18
CA LEU A 253 7.57 -4.70 22.37
C LEU A 253 7.83 -4.89 23.86
N ASP A 254 8.39 -6.04 24.21
CA ASP A 254 8.83 -6.32 25.58
C ASP A 254 9.83 -5.26 26.06
N GLY A 255 9.74 -4.90 27.34
CA GLY A 255 10.57 -3.86 27.94
C GLY A 255 10.11 -2.42 27.66
N GLY A 256 8.83 -2.21 27.31
CA GLY A 256 8.24 -0.87 27.16
C GLY A 256 8.68 -0.11 25.91
N ARG A 257 9.33 -0.80 24.96
CA ARG A 257 9.72 -0.24 23.67
C ARG A 257 8.56 -0.32 22.68
N PHE A 258 8.61 0.48 21.62
CA PHE A 258 7.63 0.43 20.55
C PHE A 258 8.31 0.25 19.20
N ALA A 259 7.83 -0.71 18.41
CA ALA A 259 8.14 -0.79 17.00
C ALA A 259 7.23 0.16 16.23
N THR A 260 7.82 1.17 15.59
CA THR A 260 7.10 2.17 14.81
C THR A 260 7.34 1.97 13.31
N SER A 261 6.28 2.10 12.51
CA SER A 261 6.43 2.21 11.05
C SER A 261 7.16 3.51 10.67
N ASP A 262 8.10 3.42 9.71
CA ASP A 262 8.84 4.56 9.15
C ASP A 262 7.91 5.68 8.62
N LEU A 263 6.74 5.32 8.11
CA LEU A 263 5.73 6.29 7.64
C LEU A 263 5.30 7.25 8.74
N ASN A 264 5.20 6.79 9.99
CA ASN A 264 4.79 7.66 11.09
C ASN A 264 5.82 8.77 11.30
N ASP A 265 7.12 8.49 11.16
CA ASP A 265 8.16 9.52 11.28
C ASP A 265 8.14 10.51 10.12
N LEU A 266 7.88 10.04 8.90
CA LEU A 266 7.71 10.90 7.73
C LEU A 266 6.48 11.81 7.87
N TYR A 267 5.33 11.27 8.30
CA TYR A 267 4.14 12.07 8.59
C TYR A 267 4.37 13.09 9.71
N ARG A 268 5.05 12.70 10.80
CA ARG A 268 5.40 13.61 11.89
C ARG A 268 6.24 14.78 11.39
N ARG A 269 7.23 14.54 10.52
CA ARG A 269 8.05 15.60 9.91
C ARG A 269 7.20 16.57 9.12
N VAL A 270 6.30 16.08 8.25
CA VAL A 270 5.39 16.94 7.47
C VAL A 270 4.51 17.79 8.38
N ILE A 271 3.85 17.19 9.38
CA ILE A 271 2.96 17.91 10.31
C ILE A 271 3.74 18.97 11.11
N ASN A 272 4.93 18.63 11.61
CA ASN A 272 5.77 19.55 12.36
C ASN A 272 6.19 20.77 11.52
N ARG A 273 6.62 20.54 10.28
CA ARG A 273 6.99 21.62 9.34
C ARG A 273 5.79 22.47 8.97
N ASN A 274 4.65 21.85 8.71
CA ASN A 274 3.41 22.56 8.37
C ASN A 274 2.92 23.46 9.53
N ASN A 275 2.93 22.94 10.75
CA ASN A 275 2.54 23.70 11.95
C ASN A 275 3.53 24.82 12.26
N ARG A 276 4.83 24.58 12.09
CA ARG A 276 5.87 25.60 12.24
C ARG A 276 5.71 26.71 11.21
N LEU A 277 5.46 26.37 9.95
CA LEU A 277 5.18 27.35 8.90
C LEU A 277 3.94 28.19 9.22
N ARG A 278 2.85 27.57 9.70
CA ARG A 278 1.64 28.27 10.14
C ARG A 278 1.96 29.33 11.20
N LYS A 279 2.70 28.94 12.24
CA LYS A 279 3.08 29.84 13.32
C LYS A 279 3.99 30.98 12.84
N LEU A 280 4.90 30.72 11.91
CA LEU A 280 5.77 31.74 11.33
C LEU A 280 4.99 32.78 10.51
N LEU A 281 3.95 32.36 9.79
CA LEU A 281 3.07 33.28 9.06
C LEU A 281 2.21 34.14 10.00
N GLU A 282 1.67 33.54 11.07
CA GLU A 282 0.91 34.26 12.10
C GLU A 282 1.76 35.35 12.79
N LEU A 283 3.03 35.04 13.06
CA LEU A 283 3.99 35.97 13.65
C LEU A 283 4.58 36.96 12.65
N LYS A 284 4.18 36.92 11.37
CA LYS A 284 4.73 37.74 10.27
C LYS A 284 6.26 37.73 10.25
N ALA A 285 6.85 36.54 10.36
CA ALA A 285 8.30 36.37 10.34
C ALA A 285 8.90 36.88 9.01
N PRO A 286 10.20 37.24 8.98
CA PRO A 286 10.87 37.67 7.75
C PRO A 286 10.75 36.65 6.60
N GLU A 287 10.65 37.15 5.36
CA GLU A 287 10.43 36.31 4.17
C GLU A 287 11.48 35.21 4.00
N VAL A 288 12.75 35.48 4.33
CA VAL A 288 13.85 34.50 4.22
C VAL A 288 13.57 33.25 5.06
N ILE A 289 13.04 33.44 6.28
CA ILE A 289 12.71 32.33 7.19
C ILE A 289 11.50 31.57 6.64
N ILE A 290 10.49 32.28 6.14
CA ILE A 290 9.29 31.67 5.54
C ILE A 290 9.68 30.83 4.32
N ARG A 291 10.51 31.35 3.42
CA ARG A 291 10.99 30.63 2.22
C ARG A 291 11.73 29.35 2.60
N ASN A 292 12.62 29.43 3.60
CA ASN A 292 13.33 28.25 4.08
C ASN A 292 12.35 27.21 4.66
N GLU A 293 11.35 27.62 5.45
CA GLU A 293 10.38 26.67 6.00
C GLU A 293 9.46 26.08 4.91
N LYS A 294 9.07 26.87 3.89
CA LYS A 294 8.34 26.35 2.72
C LYS A 294 9.17 25.33 1.94
N ARG A 295 10.48 25.57 1.75
CA ARG A 295 11.41 24.58 1.14
C ARG A 295 11.51 23.31 1.98
N MET A 296 11.68 23.43 3.30
CA MET A 296 11.72 22.28 4.22
C MET A 296 10.41 21.49 4.24
N LEU A 297 9.28 22.15 4.08
CA LEU A 297 7.98 21.49 3.93
C LEU A 297 7.93 20.69 2.62
N GLN A 298 8.35 21.29 1.49
CA GLN A 298 8.42 20.60 0.20
C GLN A 298 9.29 19.34 0.29
N GLU A 299 10.50 19.43 0.85
CA GLU A 299 11.39 18.28 1.03
C GLU A 299 10.79 17.19 1.93
N ALA A 300 10.07 17.58 3.00
CA ALA A 300 9.40 16.62 3.88
C ALA A 300 8.27 15.88 3.16
N VAL A 301 7.52 16.57 2.30
CA VAL A 301 6.47 15.97 1.45
C VAL A 301 7.09 15.06 0.41
N ASP A 302 8.19 15.46 -0.23
CA ASP A 302 8.91 14.62 -1.18
C ASP A 302 9.41 13.33 -0.54
N ALA A 303 9.97 13.41 0.67
CA ALA A 303 10.43 12.24 1.41
C ALA A 303 9.29 11.30 1.85
N LEU A 304 8.10 11.84 2.13
CA LEU A 304 6.91 11.02 2.43
C LEU A 304 6.50 10.17 1.23
N PHE A 305 6.48 10.77 0.02
CA PHE A 305 6.06 10.08 -1.20
C PHE A 305 7.18 9.19 -1.79
N ASP A 306 8.40 9.68 -1.95
CA ASP A 306 9.54 8.94 -2.53
C ASP A 306 10.88 9.43 -1.94
N ASN A 307 11.30 8.82 -0.83
CA ASN A 307 12.50 9.21 -0.09
C ASN A 307 13.78 8.97 -0.91
N GLY A 308 14.61 10.00 -1.06
CA GLY A 308 15.85 9.94 -1.84
C GLY A 308 15.69 10.19 -3.33
N ARG A 309 14.48 10.47 -3.82
CA ARG A 309 14.26 10.90 -5.22
C ARG A 309 14.80 12.30 -5.47
N HIS A 310 14.72 13.17 -4.46
CA HIS A 310 15.37 14.47 -4.43
C HIS A 310 16.38 14.50 -3.29
N GLY A 311 17.65 14.72 -3.63
CA GLY A 311 18.73 14.83 -2.64
C GLY A 311 19.04 13.51 -1.93
N ARG A 312 19.63 13.62 -0.74
CA ARG A 312 20.00 12.47 0.10
C ARG A 312 18.77 11.95 0.84
N PRO A 313 18.61 10.62 0.96
CA PRO A 313 17.47 10.06 1.68
C PRO A 313 17.53 10.43 3.16
N ILE A 314 16.35 10.70 3.73
CA ILE A 314 16.21 10.90 5.17
C ILE A 314 16.47 9.57 5.87
N LEU A 315 17.41 9.60 6.81
CA LEU A 315 17.79 8.45 7.62
C LEU A 315 16.97 8.40 8.91
N GLY A 316 16.64 7.17 9.33
CA GLY A 316 16.02 6.85 10.61
C GLY A 316 17.04 6.39 11.66
N ALA A 317 16.54 5.79 12.73
CA ALA A 317 17.39 5.14 13.73
C ALA A 317 18.24 4.04 13.07
N GLY A 318 19.54 4.02 13.40
CA GLY A 318 20.50 3.08 12.82
C GLY A 318 21.01 3.44 11.42
N ASN A 319 20.97 4.72 11.02
CA ASN A 319 21.48 5.24 9.73
C ASN A 319 20.89 4.58 8.46
N ARG A 320 19.79 3.83 8.58
CA ARG A 320 19.07 3.28 7.44
C ARG A 320 18.12 4.32 6.85
N PRO A 321 17.93 4.37 5.52
CA PRO A 321 16.93 5.24 4.91
C PRO A 321 15.52 4.81 5.35
N LEU A 322 14.67 5.78 5.66
CA LEU A 322 13.26 5.54 5.96
C LEU A 322 12.52 5.08 4.71
N LYS A 323 11.66 4.05 4.83
CA LYS A 323 10.81 3.58 3.73
C LYS A 323 9.66 4.56 3.48
N SER A 324 9.57 5.08 2.26
CA SER A 324 8.48 5.96 1.80
C SER A 324 7.25 5.19 1.30
N LEU A 325 6.19 5.91 0.95
CA LEU A 325 5.00 5.32 0.32
C LEU A 325 5.32 4.56 -0.97
N SER A 326 6.21 5.12 -1.81
CA SER A 326 6.68 4.47 -3.03
C SER A 326 7.42 3.17 -2.74
N ASP A 327 8.30 3.17 -1.74
CA ASP A 327 9.12 2.00 -1.36
C ASP A 327 8.28 0.85 -0.83
N MET A 328 7.14 1.13 -0.21
CA MET A 328 6.22 0.09 0.25
C MET A 328 5.57 -0.65 -0.93
N LEU A 329 5.39 0.01 -2.07
CA LEU A 329 4.75 -0.58 -3.25
C LEU A 329 5.77 -1.30 -4.15
N LYS A 330 6.94 -0.70 -4.38
CA LYS A 330 7.94 -1.18 -5.36
C LYS A 330 8.95 -2.17 -4.77
N GLY A 331 9.67 -2.88 -5.65
CA GLY A 331 10.79 -3.75 -5.28
C GLY A 331 10.39 -5.18 -4.87
N LYS A 332 11.39 -6.00 -4.52
CA LYS A 332 11.19 -7.42 -4.15
C LYS A 332 10.38 -7.57 -2.85
N GLN A 333 10.63 -6.68 -1.88
CA GLN A 333 9.89 -6.60 -0.61
C GLN A 333 8.65 -5.69 -0.70
N GLY A 334 8.29 -5.21 -1.88
CA GLY A 334 7.13 -4.35 -2.09
C GLY A 334 5.83 -5.16 -2.10
N ARG A 335 4.69 -4.48 -1.89
CA ARG A 335 3.37 -5.10 -1.81
C ARG A 335 3.03 -6.00 -3.00
N PHE A 336 3.32 -5.57 -4.23
CA PHE A 336 2.95 -6.32 -5.43
C PHE A 336 3.63 -7.69 -5.48
N ARG A 337 4.94 -7.75 -5.27
CA ARG A 337 5.70 -9.01 -5.40
C ARG A 337 5.59 -9.88 -4.15
N GLN A 338 5.71 -9.28 -2.97
CA GLN A 338 5.80 -10.05 -1.74
C GLN A 338 4.45 -10.46 -1.16
N ASN A 339 3.39 -9.65 -1.33
CA ASN A 339 2.11 -9.86 -0.64
C ASN A 339 0.95 -10.18 -1.59
N LEU A 340 0.94 -9.65 -2.81
CA LEU A 340 -0.13 -9.95 -3.78
C LEU A 340 0.15 -11.27 -4.52
N LEU A 341 1.37 -11.43 -5.05
CA LEU A 341 1.79 -12.66 -5.74
C LEU A 341 2.29 -13.73 -4.76
N GLY A 342 3.06 -13.32 -3.75
CA GLY A 342 3.46 -14.18 -2.64
C GLY A 342 2.42 -14.14 -1.53
N LYS A 343 1.82 -15.27 -1.18
CA LYS A 343 0.99 -15.38 0.03
C LYS A 343 1.43 -16.59 0.82
N ARG A 344 1.52 -16.41 2.14
CA ARG A 344 1.54 -17.54 3.06
C ARG A 344 0.12 -18.07 3.11
N VAL A 345 -0.02 -19.38 2.98
CA VAL A 345 -1.29 -20.06 2.93
C VAL A 345 -1.39 -21.01 4.12
N ASP A 346 -2.57 -21.06 4.72
CA ASP A 346 -2.91 -22.07 5.72
C ASP A 346 -3.06 -23.45 5.04
N TYR A 347 -3.23 -24.51 5.83
CA TYR A 347 -3.33 -25.90 5.32
C TYR A 347 -2.11 -26.32 4.49
N SER A 348 -0.93 -25.91 4.96
CA SER A 348 0.35 -26.27 4.37
C SER A 348 1.31 -26.82 5.41
N GLY A 349 2.18 -27.74 4.97
CA GLY A 349 3.20 -28.39 5.80
C GLY A 349 4.52 -28.46 5.06
N ARG A 350 5.62 -28.71 5.76
CA ARG A 350 6.92 -28.99 5.15
C ARG A 350 7.64 -30.08 5.93
N SER A 351 8.24 -31.03 5.23
CA SER A 351 9.17 -31.99 5.83
C SER A 351 10.23 -32.45 4.84
N VAL A 352 11.25 -33.11 5.37
CA VAL A 352 12.30 -33.79 4.60
C VAL A 352 11.67 -34.94 3.80
N ILE A 353 12.14 -35.12 2.58
CA ILE A 353 11.73 -36.24 1.73
C ILE A 353 12.65 -37.44 1.90
N VAL A 354 12.08 -38.63 1.82
CA VAL A 354 12.79 -39.91 1.81
C VAL A 354 12.21 -40.79 0.70
N ILE A 355 12.98 -41.80 0.31
CA ILE A 355 12.58 -42.72 -0.75
C ILE A 355 11.42 -43.61 -0.29
N GLY A 356 10.40 -43.75 -1.13
CA GLY A 356 9.29 -44.69 -0.95
C GLY A 356 9.14 -45.60 -2.17
N PRO A 357 10.03 -46.58 -2.36
CA PRO A 357 10.03 -47.46 -3.54
C PRO A 357 8.78 -48.34 -3.65
N GLU A 358 8.09 -48.59 -2.53
CA GLU A 358 6.85 -49.37 -2.45
C GLU A 358 5.59 -48.63 -2.93
N LEU A 359 5.68 -47.30 -3.12
CA LEU A 359 4.54 -46.47 -3.48
C LEU A 359 4.20 -46.60 -4.96
N ASN A 360 2.92 -46.46 -5.32
CA ASN A 360 2.58 -46.27 -6.73
C ASN A 360 2.96 -44.86 -7.20
N LEU A 361 3.09 -44.66 -8.51
CA LEU A 361 3.48 -43.36 -9.10
C LEU A 361 2.60 -42.19 -8.62
N HIS A 362 1.30 -42.45 -8.43
CA HIS A 362 0.28 -41.48 -7.99
C HIS A 362 0.19 -41.29 -6.48
N GLN A 363 0.97 -42.02 -5.68
CA GLN A 363 0.88 -42.02 -4.22
C GLN A 363 2.06 -41.32 -3.57
N CYS A 364 1.84 -40.75 -2.40
CA CYS A 364 2.90 -40.24 -1.53
C CYS A 364 2.67 -40.69 -0.08
N GLY A 365 3.75 -40.92 0.66
CA GLY A 365 3.64 -41.21 2.09
C GLY A 365 3.60 -39.92 2.90
N LEU A 366 2.49 -39.68 3.60
CA LEU A 366 2.28 -38.51 4.45
C LEU A 366 2.38 -38.90 5.94
N PRO A 367 3.25 -38.26 6.73
CA PRO A 367 3.37 -38.52 8.16
C PRO A 367 2.05 -38.31 8.89
N LYS A 368 1.65 -39.27 9.72
CA LYS A 368 0.41 -39.22 10.53
C LYS A 368 0.22 -37.91 11.31
N LYS A 369 1.28 -37.43 11.97
CA LYS A 369 1.23 -36.15 12.72
C LYS A 369 0.99 -34.93 11.83
N MET A 370 1.58 -34.93 10.63
CA MET A 370 1.37 -33.84 9.67
C MET A 370 -0.05 -33.89 9.11
N ALA A 371 -0.53 -35.08 8.76
CA ALA A 371 -1.88 -35.28 8.26
C ALA A 371 -2.94 -34.87 9.30
N LEU A 372 -2.74 -35.23 10.57
CA LEU A 372 -3.65 -34.85 11.67
C LEU A 372 -3.85 -33.33 11.75
N GLU A 373 -2.76 -32.56 11.63
CA GLU A 373 -2.81 -31.09 11.67
C GLU A 373 -3.44 -30.50 10.39
N LEU A 374 -3.03 -30.99 9.22
CA LEU A 374 -3.52 -30.49 7.94
C LEU A 374 -5.02 -30.74 7.73
N PHE A 375 -5.53 -31.86 8.24
CA PHE A 375 -6.93 -32.27 8.07
C PHE A 375 -7.81 -32.03 9.30
N GLU A 376 -7.31 -31.34 10.35
CA GLU A 376 -8.01 -31.13 11.63
C GLU A 376 -9.49 -30.72 11.46
N PRO A 377 -9.86 -29.74 10.61
CA PRO A 377 -11.26 -29.33 10.49
C PRO A 377 -12.16 -30.39 9.87
N PHE A 378 -11.62 -31.22 8.97
CA PHE A 378 -12.35 -32.30 8.32
C PHE A 378 -12.61 -33.45 9.30
N ILE A 379 -11.62 -33.76 10.14
CA ILE A 379 -11.74 -34.74 11.23
C ILE A 379 -12.82 -34.30 12.22
N ILE A 380 -12.79 -33.04 12.66
CA ILE A 380 -13.79 -32.47 13.58
C ILE A 380 -15.20 -32.58 12.99
N LYS A 381 -15.36 -32.32 11.69
CA LYS A 381 -16.65 -32.44 11.00
C LYS A 381 -17.14 -33.90 11.01
N LYS A 382 -16.29 -34.86 10.64
CA LYS A 382 -16.63 -36.29 10.61
C LYS A 382 -16.92 -36.87 12.00
N LEU A 383 -16.16 -36.50 13.02
CA LEU A 383 -16.41 -36.90 14.42
C LEU A 383 -17.80 -36.46 14.89
N LYS A 384 -18.25 -35.27 14.48
CA LYS A 384 -19.59 -34.77 14.79
C LYS A 384 -20.68 -35.50 14.00
N GLU A 385 -20.45 -35.77 12.71
CA GLU A 385 -21.38 -36.50 11.85
C GLU A 385 -21.63 -37.94 12.33
N LYS A 386 -20.58 -38.62 12.79
CA LYS A 386 -20.67 -39.97 13.36
C LYS A 386 -21.18 -40.01 14.81
N GLY A 387 -21.37 -38.85 15.45
CA GLY A 387 -21.93 -38.75 16.80
C GLY A 387 -20.95 -39.00 17.95
N HIS A 388 -19.65 -39.14 17.70
CA HIS A 388 -18.63 -39.30 18.76
C HIS A 388 -18.52 -38.06 19.66
N VAL A 389 -18.84 -36.87 19.13
CA VAL A 389 -18.76 -35.60 19.85
C VAL A 389 -19.92 -34.67 19.50
N HIS A 390 -20.46 -33.98 20.52
CA HIS A 390 -21.53 -33.01 20.33
C HIS A 390 -21.03 -31.57 20.16
N THR A 391 -19.82 -31.25 20.63
CA THR A 391 -19.25 -29.89 20.59
C THR A 391 -17.88 -29.85 19.92
N ILE A 392 -17.58 -28.74 19.23
CA ILE A 392 -16.28 -28.51 18.57
C ILE A 392 -15.12 -28.55 19.58
N LYS A 393 -15.33 -28.03 20.79
CA LYS A 393 -14.31 -28.03 21.84
C LYS A 393 -13.97 -29.46 22.30
N SER A 394 -14.97 -30.33 22.42
CA SER A 394 -14.74 -31.74 22.75
C SER A 394 -14.01 -32.45 21.62
N ALA A 395 -14.38 -32.17 20.36
CA ALA A 395 -13.70 -32.71 19.18
C ALA A 395 -12.21 -32.32 19.17
N LYS A 396 -11.88 -31.05 19.41
CA LYS A 396 -10.49 -30.59 19.47
C LYS A 396 -9.67 -31.32 20.55
N ARG A 397 -10.23 -31.47 21.76
CA ARG A 397 -9.55 -32.23 22.83
C ARG A 397 -9.31 -33.70 22.46
N MET A 398 -10.27 -34.34 21.79
CA MET A 398 -10.14 -35.72 21.33
C MET A 398 -9.07 -35.86 20.24
N VAL A 399 -8.98 -34.90 19.32
CA VAL A 399 -7.92 -34.82 18.30
C VAL A 399 -6.55 -34.60 18.94
N GLU A 400 -6.43 -33.70 19.93
CA GLU A 400 -5.19 -33.47 20.68
C GLU A 400 -4.71 -34.72 21.45
N GLN A 401 -5.64 -35.53 21.96
CA GLN A 401 -5.35 -36.78 22.64
C GLN A 401 -5.00 -37.94 21.68
N ALA A 402 -5.19 -37.75 20.36
CA ALA A 402 -4.90 -38.73 19.32
C ALA A 402 -5.50 -40.13 19.60
N GLY A 403 -6.78 -40.17 20.02
CA GLY A 403 -7.50 -41.42 20.27
C GLY A 403 -7.61 -42.33 19.03
N SER A 404 -7.83 -43.63 19.23
CA SER A 404 -7.93 -44.61 18.13
C SER A 404 -8.97 -44.24 17.08
N GLU A 405 -10.13 -43.76 17.51
CA GLU A 405 -11.23 -43.32 16.63
C GLU A 405 -10.82 -42.19 15.68
N VAL A 406 -9.88 -41.34 16.11
CA VAL A 406 -9.38 -40.21 15.31
C VAL A 406 -8.55 -40.72 14.13
N TRP A 407 -7.76 -41.78 14.33
CA TRP A 407 -6.96 -42.38 13.27
C TRP A 407 -7.84 -43.06 12.21
N ASP A 408 -8.88 -43.78 12.64
CA ASP A 408 -9.83 -44.41 11.71
C ASP A 408 -10.57 -43.37 10.85
N ILE A 409 -10.96 -42.24 11.47
CA ILE A 409 -11.59 -41.13 10.75
C ILE A 409 -10.59 -40.42 9.85
N LEU A 410 -9.34 -40.27 10.26
CA LEU A 410 -8.30 -39.67 9.44
C LEU A 410 -8.07 -40.49 8.17
N ASP A 411 -8.00 -41.81 8.27
CA ASP A 411 -7.89 -42.70 7.11
C ASP A 411 -9.09 -42.55 6.15
N GLU A 412 -10.31 -42.42 6.69
CA GLU A 412 -11.51 -42.16 5.88
C GLU A 412 -11.49 -40.80 5.19
N VAL A 413 -11.02 -39.74 5.87
CA VAL A 413 -10.98 -38.37 5.34
C VAL A 413 -9.93 -38.21 4.24
N ILE A 414 -8.81 -38.89 4.39
CA ILE A 414 -7.66 -38.83 3.47
C ILE A 414 -7.93 -39.63 2.20
N LYS A 415 -8.74 -40.68 2.31
CA LYS A 415 -9.16 -41.47 1.15
C LYS A 415 -9.81 -40.56 0.12
N ASP A 416 -9.33 -40.65 -1.11
CA ASP A 416 -9.80 -39.84 -2.23
C ASP A 416 -9.57 -38.33 -2.12
N HIS A 417 -8.72 -37.89 -1.19
CA HIS A 417 -8.36 -36.48 -1.03
C HIS A 417 -6.91 -36.22 -1.46
N PRO A 418 -6.66 -35.75 -2.70
CA PRO A 418 -5.29 -35.51 -3.16
C PRO A 418 -4.61 -34.39 -2.35
N VAL A 419 -3.28 -34.43 -2.31
CA VAL A 419 -2.43 -33.38 -1.75
C VAL A 419 -1.42 -32.91 -2.80
N LEU A 420 -1.03 -31.64 -2.75
CA LEU A 420 -0.05 -31.06 -3.66
C LEU A 420 1.33 -31.06 -3.01
N LEU A 421 2.31 -31.70 -3.65
CA LEU A 421 3.72 -31.60 -3.27
C LEU A 421 4.43 -30.56 -4.14
N ASN A 422 5.24 -29.72 -3.51
CA ASN A 422 6.04 -28.70 -4.19
C ASN A 422 7.47 -28.66 -3.62
N ARG A 423 8.48 -28.60 -4.49
CA ARG A 423 9.88 -28.34 -4.13
C ARG A 423 10.31 -26.95 -4.57
N ALA A 424 10.95 -26.21 -3.67
CA ALA A 424 11.57 -24.94 -4.01
C ALA A 424 13.03 -25.16 -4.46
N PRO A 425 13.50 -24.50 -5.54
CA PRO A 425 12.79 -23.57 -6.41
C PRO A 425 11.93 -24.27 -7.48
N THR A 426 10.71 -23.78 -7.71
CA THR A 426 9.82 -24.28 -8.78
C THR A 426 10.22 -23.66 -10.11
N LEU A 427 10.91 -24.40 -10.98
CA LEU A 427 11.40 -23.92 -12.29
C LEU A 427 10.38 -24.07 -13.42
N HIS A 428 9.54 -25.10 -13.34
CA HIS A 428 8.52 -25.42 -14.34
C HIS A 428 7.31 -26.08 -13.68
N ARG A 429 6.23 -26.28 -14.45
CA ARG A 429 4.96 -26.83 -13.94
C ARG A 429 5.10 -28.16 -13.20
N LEU A 430 6.01 -29.04 -13.65
CA LEU A 430 6.22 -30.36 -13.02
C LEU A 430 6.84 -30.30 -11.62
N GLY A 431 7.28 -29.12 -11.17
CA GLY A 431 7.73 -28.91 -9.78
C GLY A 431 6.58 -28.82 -8.78
N ILE A 432 5.33 -28.93 -9.22
CA ILE A 432 4.13 -29.10 -8.40
C ILE A 432 3.29 -30.24 -8.99
N GLN A 433 3.04 -31.28 -8.22
CA GLN A 433 2.19 -32.41 -8.63
C GLN A 433 1.25 -32.82 -7.49
N ALA A 434 0.12 -33.39 -7.86
CA ALA A 434 -0.84 -33.97 -6.93
C ALA A 434 -0.55 -35.46 -6.71
N PHE A 435 -0.75 -35.91 -5.48
CA PHE A 435 -0.58 -37.29 -5.06
C PHE A 435 -1.72 -37.70 -4.14
N GLU A 436 -2.04 -38.98 -4.12
CA GLU A 436 -2.91 -39.58 -3.12
C GLU A 436 -2.08 -39.91 -1.86
N PRO A 437 -2.39 -39.26 -0.72
CA PRO A 437 -1.67 -39.49 0.53
C PRO A 437 -1.94 -40.87 1.13
N ILE A 438 -0.88 -41.57 1.51
CA ILE A 438 -0.91 -42.78 2.35
C ILE A 438 -0.33 -42.42 3.71
N LEU A 439 -1.04 -42.75 4.79
CA LEU A 439 -0.54 -42.51 6.14
C LEU A 439 0.67 -43.41 6.43
N ILE A 440 1.77 -42.77 6.85
CA ILE A 440 2.99 -43.46 7.27
C ILE A 440 3.40 -43.03 8.68
N GLU A 441 4.10 -43.94 9.35
CA GLU A 441 4.79 -43.64 10.60
C GLU A 441 6.07 -42.83 10.35
N GLY A 442 6.45 -42.02 11.35
CA GLY A 442 7.62 -41.15 11.29
C GLY A 442 7.28 -39.69 10.99
N LYS A 443 8.26 -38.95 10.44
CA LYS A 443 8.16 -37.50 10.21
C LYS A 443 8.51 -37.08 8.79
N ALA A 444 9.12 -37.95 7.98
CA ALA A 444 9.56 -37.64 6.63
C ALA A 444 8.50 -38.02 5.60
N ILE A 445 8.39 -37.23 4.53
CA ILE A 445 7.47 -37.51 3.42
C ILE A 445 8.11 -38.56 2.52
N ARG A 446 7.39 -39.61 2.13
CA ARG A 446 7.87 -40.58 1.14
C ARG A 446 7.38 -40.20 -0.25
N ILE A 447 8.28 -40.21 -1.23
CA ILE A 447 7.94 -39.99 -2.64
C ILE A 447 8.44 -41.14 -3.51
N HIS A 448 7.75 -41.36 -4.62
CA HIS A 448 8.15 -42.36 -5.61
C HIS A 448 9.47 -41.95 -6.31
N PRO A 449 10.43 -42.86 -6.54
CA PRO A 449 11.72 -42.49 -7.13
C PRO A 449 11.60 -41.83 -8.52
N LEU A 450 10.65 -42.25 -9.36
CA LEU A 450 10.49 -41.69 -10.71
C LEU A 450 10.01 -40.23 -10.72
N VAL A 451 9.42 -39.73 -9.62
CA VAL A 451 9.03 -38.31 -9.56
C VAL A 451 10.18 -37.40 -9.11
N CYS A 452 11.32 -37.95 -8.70
CA CYS A 452 12.46 -37.14 -8.25
C CYS A 452 13.03 -36.26 -9.38
N THR A 453 13.10 -36.79 -10.60
CA THR A 453 13.59 -36.06 -11.78
C THR A 453 12.78 -34.80 -12.09
N PRO A 454 11.43 -34.84 -12.20
CA PRO A 454 10.65 -33.62 -12.41
C PRO A 454 10.72 -32.65 -11.22
N PHE A 455 10.90 -33.11 -9.99
CA PHE A 455 11.14 -32.19 -8.86
C PHE A 455 12.59 -31.67 -8.79
N ASN A 456 13.49 -32.21 -9.62
CA ASN A 456 14.93 -32.03 -9.53
C ASN A 456 15.44 -32.29 -8.10
N ALA A 457 14.87 -33.31 -7.45
CA ALA A 457 15.07 -33.62 -6.03
C ALA A 457 15.97 -34.84 -5.86
N ASP A 458 16.72 -34.86 -4.77
CA ASP A 458 17.45 -36.02 -4.27
C ASP A 458 17.12 -36.25 -2.78
N PHE A 459 17.79 -37.21 -2.14
CA PHE A 459 17.49 -37.63 -0.76
C PHE A 459 18.60 -37.27 0.23
N ASP A 460 19.33 -36.18 -0.01
CA ASP A 460 20.46 -35.73 0.81
C ASP A 460 20.06 -34.76 1.96
N GLY A 461 18.76 -34.46 2.07
CA GLY A 461 18.22 -33.47 3.02
C GLY A 461 17.18 -32.53 2.43
N ASP A 462 16.88 -32.68 1.13
CA ASP A 462 15.81 -31.96 0.44
C ASP A 462 14.47 -31.98 1.20
N GLN A 463 13.73 -30.88 1.06
CA GLN A 463 12.44 -30.68 1.72
C GLN A 463 11.35 -30.34 0.71
N MET A 464 10.16 -30.89 0.91
CA MET A 464 8.98 -30.56 0.13
C MET A 464 7.90 -29.93 0.99
N ALA A 465 7.16 -28.98 0.39
CA ALA A 465 5.96 -28.41 0.96
C ALA A 465 4.73 -29.19 0.48
N VAL A 466 3.81 -29.46 1.40
CA VAL A 466 2.52 -30.09 1.17
C VAL A 466 1.44 -29.02 1.25
N HIS A 467 0.46 -29.04 0.35
CA HIS A 467 -0.73 -28.19 0.40
C HIS A 467 -1.99 -29.03 0.20
N VAL A 468 -3.06 -28.70 0.92
CA VAL A 468 -4.34 -29.42 0.85
C VAL A 468 -5.37 -28.62 0.04
N PRO A 469 -5.87 -29.15 -1.10
CA PRO A 469 -6.95 -28.52 -1.85
C PRO A 469 -8.27 -28.62 -1.09
N LEU A 470 -8.88 -27.48 -0.73
CA LEU A 470 -10.04 -27.46 0.18
C LEU A 470 -11.40 -27.54 -0.52
N SER A 471 -11.54 -26.96 -1.72
CA SER A 471 -12.80 -26.97 -2.45
C SER A 471 -12.91 -28.23 -3.32
N ILE A 472 -14.15 -28.65 -3.62
CA ILE A 472 -14.41 -29.83 -4.45
C ILE A 472 -13.82 -29.62 -5.85
N GLU A 473 -13.96 -28.42 -6.42
CA GLU A 473 -13.40 -28.06 -7.72
C GLU A 473 -11.88 -28.17 -7.71
N ALA A 474 -11.21 -27.69 -6.67
CA ALA A 474 -9.75 -27.77 -6.54
C ALA A 474 -9.27 -29.21 -6.35
N GLN A 475 -10.02 -30.05 -5.62
CA GLN A 475 -9.71 -31.48 -5.48
C GLN A 475 -9.86 -32.22 -6.81
N MET A 476 -10.94 -31.94 -7.56
CA MET A 476 -11.16 -32.51 -8.89
C MET A 476 -10.11 -32.04 -9.90
N GLU A 477 -9.78 -30.74 -9.91
CA GLU A 477 -8.71 -30.18 -10.75
C GLU A 477 -7.36 -30.85 -10.45
N SER A 478 -7.04 -31.02 -9.16
CA SER A 478 -5.81 -31.68 -8.72
C SER A 478 -5.75 -33.13 -9.24
N ARG A 479 -6.87 -33.86 -9.19
CA ARG A 479 -6.93 -35.26 -9.65
C ARG A 479 -6.90 -35.39 -11.17
N ILE A 480 -7.63 -34.54 -11.89
CA ILE A 480 -7.78 -34.62 -13.35
C ILE A 480 -6.54 -34.07 -14.07
N LEU A 481 -5.97 -32.97 -13.59
CA LEU A 481 -4.89 -32.27 -14.30
C LEU A 481 -3.51 -32.45 -13.68
N MET A 482 -3.44 -32.49 -12.34
CA MET A 482 -2.15 -32.38 -11.63
C MET A 482 -1.61 -33.70 -11.08
N LEU A 483 -2.39 -34.79 -11.14
CA LEU A 483 -1.96 -36.10 -10.65
C LEU A 483 -0.69 -36.53 -11.38
N SER A 484 0.29 -37.06 -10.65
CA SER A 484 1.60 -37.41 -11.21
C SER A 484 1.51 -38.41 -12.37
N SER A 485 0.51 -39.30 -12.38
CA SER A 485 0.26 -40.25 -13.48
C SER A 485 -0.09 -39.59 -14.81
N ASN A 486 -0.56 -38.35 -14.81
CA ASN A 486 -0.95 -37.62 -16.03
C ASN A 486 0.22 -36.86 -16.67
N ASN A 487 1.36 -36.80 -15.96
CA ASN A 487 2.52 -35.99 -16.30
C ASN A 487 3.75 -36.88 -16.53
N ILE A 488 3.70 -37.72 -17.57
CA ILE A 488 4.75 -38.68 -17.96
C ILE A 488 5.69 -38.08 -19.01
#